data_AF-A0A1Y3RBE9-F1
#
_entry.id   AF-A0A1Y3RBE9-F1
#
_cell.length_a   1.000
_cell.length_b   1.000
_cell.length_c   1.000
_cell.angle_alpha   90.00
_cell.angle_beta   90.00
_cell.angle_gamma   90.00
#
_symmetry.space_group_name_H-M   'P 1'
#
loop_
_entity.id
_entity.type
_entity.pdbx_description
1 polymer ?
#
loop_
_entity_poly.entity_id
_entity_poly.type
_entity_poly.pdbx_seq_one_letter_code
_entity_poly.pdbx_strand_id
1 'polypeptide(L)'
;MQSFLFTELLFPAISTVIGALVGGLFAYKIAKERFASDYINEGKLGISIVSDSARNIKDTANELYIILINRTGRSTTEFLSLLIDKNNVLENYLNIFTSDWKNYREKILSCTFPYICKDSDKRKNFCEISETIKETYIIIGEYQDLIKDCYKEIKREDTREFTAKTISFMGTLDAQTKLSSAKDRLQQLVKKCELICNQQRLTDENETRRA
;
A
#
# COMPACT_ATOMS: atom_id res chain seq x y z
N MET A 1 -24.18 36.86 -59.63
CA MET A 1 -24.50 35.43 -59.39
C MET A 1 -23.42 34.70 -58.59
N GLN A 2 -22.12 34.99 -58.77
CA GLN A 2 -21.04 34.35 -57.99
C GLN A 2 -21.02 34.68 -56.49
N SER A 3 -21.50 35.86 -56.06
CA SER A 3 -21.52 36.27 -54.65
C SER A 3 -22.57 35.56 -53.79
N PHE A 4 -23.63 35.05 -54.41
CA PHE A 4 -24.80 34.46 -53.74
C PHE A 4 -24.52 33.01 -53.28
N LEU A 5 -23.76 32.25 -54.08
CA LEU A 5 -23.36 30.86 -53.76
C LEU A 5 -22.38 30.78 -52.57
N PHE A 6 -21.52 31.77 -52.41
CA PHE A 6 -20.54 31.84 -51.33
C PHE A 6 -21.15 32.17 -49.97
N THR A 7 -22.19 33.01 -49.95
CA THR A 7 -22.82 33.48 -48.70
C THR A 7 -23.92 32.55 -48.19
N GLU A 8 -24.70 31.91 -49.08
CA GLU A 8 -25.83 31.07 -48.64
C GLU A 8 -25.49 29.58 -48.40
N LEU A 9 -24.48 29.01 -49.05
CA LEU A 9 -24.13 27.59 -48.88
C LEU A 9 -22.80 27.35 -48.17
N LEU A 10 -21.75 28.08 -48.55
CA LEU A 10 -20.40 27.87 -48.03
C LEU A 10 -20.23 28.40 -46.61
N PHE A 11 -20.79 29.58 -46.30
CA PHE A 11 -20.66 30.19 -44.98
C PHE A 11 -21.34 29.39 -43.85
N PRO A 12 -22.59 28.90 -44.02
CA PRO A 12 -23.22 28.04 -43.01
C PRO A 12 -22.49 26.70 -42.83
N ALA A 13 -22.02 26.09 -43.92
CA ALA A 13 -21.26 24.84 -43.86
C ALA A 13 -19.92 25.01 -43.12
N ILE A 14 -19.16 26.06 -43.43
CA ILE A 14 -17.89 26.38 -42.75
C ILE A 14 -18.13 26.72 -41.27
N SER A 15 -19.15 27.53 -40.97
CA SER A 15 -19.50 27.88 -39.59
C SER A 15 -19.94 26.67 -38.76
N THR A 16 -20.66 25.72 -39.37
CA THR A 16 -21.06 24.47 -38.72
C THR A 16 -19.86 23.55 -38.47
N VAL A 17 -18.93 23.45 -39.42
CA VAL A 17 -17.68 22.68 -39.26
C VAL A 17 -16.80 23.28 -38.15
N ILE A 18 -16.66 24.61 -38.10
CA ILE A 18 -15.92 25.30 -37.05
C ILE A 18 -16.62 25.10 -35.69
N GLY A 19 -17.96 25.24 -35.64
CA GLY A 19 -18.74 25.01 -34.43
C GLY A 19 -18.61 23.58 -33.91
N ALA A 20 -18.63 22.59 -34.80
CA ALA A 20 -18.42 21.18 -34.46
C ALA A 20 -16.98 20.91 -33.98
N LEU A 21 -15.97 21.51 -34.61
CA LEU A 21 -14.57 21.42 -34.18
C LEU A 21 -14.35 22.02 -32.79
N VAL A 22 -14.86 23.23 -32.56
CA VAL A 22 -14.75 23.92 -31.27
C VAL A 22 -15.53 23.16 -30.19
N GLY A 23 -16.77 22.74 -30.48
CA GLY A 23 -17.58 21.93 -29.57
C GLY A 23 -16.91 20.59 -29.24
N GLY A 24 -16.33 19.91 -30.23
CA GLY A 24 -15.58 18.67 -30.06
C GLY A 24 -14.32 18.85 -29.22
N LEU A 25 -13.56 19.92 -29.44
CA LEU A 25 -12.37 20.24 -28.64
C LEU A 25 -12.72 20.52 -27.17
N PHE A 26 -13.81 21.25 -26.91
CA PHE A 26 -14.30 21.50 -25.56
C PHE A 26 -14.79 20.22 -24.88
N ALA A 27 -15.60 19.41 -25.57
CA ALA A 27 -16.07 18.13 -25.06
C ALA A 27 -14.90 17.18 -24.73
N TYR A 28 -13.89 17.11 -25.62
CA TYR A 28 -12.67 16.35 -25.39
C TYR A 28 -11.89 16.86 -24.16
N LYS A 29 -11.74 18.19 -24.03
CA LYS A 29 -11.05 18.79 -22.88
C LYS A 29 -11.75 18.45 -21.56
N ILE A 30 -13.08 18.58 -21.50
CA ILE A 30 -13.89 18.26 -20.32
C ILE A 30 -13.79 16.77 -19.98
N ALA A 31 -13.93 15.89 -20.99
CA ALA A 31 -13.82 14.45 -20.80
C ALA A 31 -12.43 14.05 -20.27
N LYS A 32 -11.36 14.65 -20.80
CA LYS A 32 -9.99 14.43 -20.35
C LYS A 32 -9.78 14.91 -18.90
N GLU A 33 -10.32 16.06 -18.53
CA GLU A 33 -10.21 16.59 -17.17
C GLU A 33 -10.99 15.74 -16.16
N ARG A 34 -12.19 15.28 -16.52
CA ARG A 34 -13.00 14.38 -15.68
C ARG A 34 -12.32 13.03 -15.49
N PHE A 35 -11.81 12.43 -16.58
CA PHE A 35 -11.03 11.19 -16.52
C PHE A 35 -9.82 11.32 -15.58
N ALA A 36 -9.04 12.40 -15.69
CA ALA A 36 -7.90 12.62 -14.81
C ALA A 36 -8.32 12.78 -13.34
N SER A 37 -9.41 13.49 -13.07
CA SER A 37 -9.95 13.67 -11.72
C SER A 37 -10.40 12.34 -11.09
N ASP A 38 -11.11 11.50 -11.84
CA ASP A 38 -11.60 10.21 -11.35
C ASP A 38 -10.43 9.29 -10.96
N TYR A 39 -9.39 9.24 -11.80
CA TYR A 39 -8.18 8.47 -11.49
C TYR A 39 -7.43 8.99 -10.26
N ILE A 40 -7.35 10.31 -10.09
CA ILE A 40 -6.74 10.90 -8.88
C ILE A 40 -7.53 10.50 -7.63
N ASN A 41 -8.85 10.55 -7.69
CA ASN A 41 -9.71 10.19 -6.56
C ASN A 41 -9.58 8.69 -6.22
N GLU A 42 -9.58 7.82 -7.22
CA GLU A 42 -9.36 6.38 -7.02
C GLU A 42 -7.97 6.07 -6.48
N GLY A 43 -6.93 6.77 -6.96
CA GLY A 43 -5.57 6.60 -6.46
C GLY A 43 -5.42 7.03 -5.00
N LYS A 44 -6.05 8.15 -4.61
CA LYS A 44 -6.10 8.58 -3.20
C LYS A 44 -6.87 7.62 -2.32
N LEU A 45 -8.03 7.13 -2.77
CA LEU A 45 -8.79 6.11 -2.06
C LEU A 45 -7.91 4.86 -1.84
N GLY A 46 -7.21 4.42 -2.88
CA GLY A 46 -6.27 3.31 -2.79
C GLY A 46 -5.16 3.54 -1.76
N ILE A 47 -4.54 4.73 -1.75
CA ILE A 47 -3.57 5.13 -0.74
C ILE A 47 -4.18 5.07 0.66
N SER A 48 -5.39 5.59 0.84
CA SER A 48 -6.05 5.60 2.15
C SER A 48 -6.27 4.18 2.68
N ILE A 49 -6.82 3.30 1.84
CA ILE A 49 -7.08 1.90 2.21
C ILE A 49 -5.77 1.18 2.56
N VAL A 50 -4.74 1.30 1.71
CA VAL A 50 -3.43 0.68 1.97
C VAL A 50 -2.79 1.24 3.25
N SER A 51 -2.97 2.52 3.53
CA SER A 51 -2.42 3.18 4.73
C SER A 51 -3.14 2.75 6.01
N ASP A 52 -4.46 2.53 5.96
CA ASP A 52 -5.21 1.97 7.08
C ASP A 52 -4.75 0.53 7.40
N SER A 53 -4.53 -0.29 6.35
CA SER A 53 -3.92 -1.61 6.50
C SER A 53 -2.49 -1.53 7.06
N ALA A 54 -1.69 -0.57 6.62
CA ALA A 54 -0.34 -0.32 7.15
C ALA A 54 -0.38 0.06 8.65
N ARG A 55 -1.37 0.83 9.09
CA ARG A 55 -1.54 1.21 10.51
C ARG A 55 -1.73 -0.02 11.39
N ASN A 56 -2.59 -0.95 10.98
CA ASN A 56 -2.82 -2.21 11.72
C ASN A 56 -1.57 -3.10 11.77
N ILE A 57 -0.81 -3.16 10.67
CA ILE A 57 0.49 -3.85 10.62
C ILE A 57 1.47 -3.21 11.60
N LYS A 58 1.62 -1.88 11.57
CA LYS A 58 2.55 -1.15 12.43
C LYS A 58 2.31 -1.46 13.90
N ASP A 59 1.07 -1.35 14.35
CA ASP A 59 0.73 -1.54 15.77
C ASP A 59 0.97 -3.00 16.19
N THR A 60 0.52 -3.96 15.39
CA THR A 60 0.69 -5.40 15.69
C THR A 60 2.15 -5.85 15.59
N ALA A 61 2.90 -5.37 14.60
CA ALA A 61 4.31 -5.67 14.43
C ALA A 61 5.15 -5.10 15.59
N ASN A 62 4.77 -3.93 16.11
CA ASN A 62 5.43 -3.35 17.27
C ASN A 62 5.15 -4.15 18.55
N GLU A 63 3.92 -4.62 18.76
CA GLU A 63 3.61 -5.54 19.87
C GLU A 63 4.43 -6.84 19.78
N LEU A 64 4.52 -7.43 18.59
CA LEU A 64 5.29 -8.64 18.35
C LEU A 64 6.79 -8.41 18.55
N TYR A 65 7.31 -7.27 18.12
CA TYR A 65 8.68 -6.84 18.40
C TYR A 65 8.94 -6.78 19.91
N ILE A 66 8.03 -6.18 20.69
CA ILE A 66 8.13 -6.11 22.15
C ILE A 66 8.16 -7.51 22.77
N ILE A 67 7.35 -8.44 22.27
CA ILE A 67 7.35 -9.85 22.72
C ILE A 67 8.71 -10.51 22.48
N LEU A 68 9.33 -10.27 21.32
CA LEU A 68 10.63 -10.85 20.98
C LEU A 68 11.78 -10.32 21.85
N ILE A 69 11.73 -9.05 22.28
CA ILE A 69 12.76 -8.46 23.16
C ILE A 69 12.52 -8.80 24.64
N ASN A 70 11.26 -8.90 25.09
CA ASN A 70 10.89 -9.17 26.48
C ASN A 70 10.62 -10.66 26.71
N ARG A 71 11.64 -11.49 26.44
CA ARG A 71 11.60 -12.94 26.70
C ARG A 71 11.74 -13.28 28.19
N THR A 72 12.25 -12.34 28.99
CA THR A 72 12.50 -12.49 30.43
C THR A 72 11.18 -12.61 31.20
N GLY A 73 11.08 -13.66 32.03
CA GLY A 73 9.93 -13.88 32.92
C GLY A 73 8.79 -14.75 32.36
N ARG A 74 8.95 -15.34 31.17
CA ARG A 74 7.99 -16.29 30.58
C ARG A 74 8.60 -17.68 30.42
N SER A 75 7.79 -18.72 30.62
CA SER A 75 8.17 -20.06 30.18
C SER A 75 8.28 -20.12 28.66
N THR A 76 9.08 -21.05 28.12
CA THR A 76 9.20 -21.24 26.66
C THR A 76 7.84 -21.51 26.01
N THR A 77 6.98 -22.28 26.68
CA THR A 77 5.61 -22.58 26.22
C THR A 77 4.73 -21.34 26.13
N GLU A 78 4.71 -20.51 27.18
CA GLU A 78 3.93 -19.25 27.16
C GLU A 78 4.44 -18.29 26.09
N PHE A 79 5.77 -18.17 25.95
CA PHE A 79 6.39 -17.36 24.91
C PHE A 79 5.97 -17.82 23.51
N LEU A 80 6.06 -19.12 23.23
CA LEU A 80 5.71 -19.70 21.93
C LEU A 80 4.22 -19.54 21.60
N SER A 81 3.33 -19.76 22.56
CA SER A 81 1.90 -19.56 22.36
C SER A 81 1.58 -18.11 22.01
N LEU A 82 2.11 -17.14 22.76
CA LEU A 82 1.89 -15.73 22.50
C LEU A 82 2.48 -15.28 21.16
N LEU A 83 3.67 -15.77 20.82
CA LEU A 83 4.32 -15.51 19.53
C LEU A 83 3.43 -15.97 18.37
N ILE A 84 2.92 -17.20 18.45
CA ILE A 84 2.06 -17.77 17.41
C ILE A 84 0.77 -16.99 17.27
N ASP A 85 0.07 -16.71 18.39
CA ASP A 85 -1.20 -16.01 18.37
C ASP A 85 -1.07 -14.61 17.76
N LYS A 86 -0.08 -13.84 18.21
CA LYS A 86 0.15 -12.48 17.70
C LYS A 86 0.66 -12.47 16.27
N ASN A 87 1.50 -13.43 15.88
CA ASN A 87 1.91 -13.54 14.50
C ASN A 87 0.76 -13.92 13.57
N ASN A 88 -0.18 -14.78 13.99
CA ASN A 88 -1.37 -15.09 13.18
C ASN A 88 -2.24 -13.85 12.94
N VAL A 89 -2.37 -12.98 13.93
CA VAL A 89 -3.05 -11.68 13.77
C VAL A 89 -2.29 -10.80 12.76
N LEU A 90 -0.97 -10.70 12.92
CA LEU A 90 -0.14 -9.93 11.98
C LEU A 90 -0.27 -10.47 10.56
N GLU A 91 -0.19 -11.78 10.36
CA GLU A 91 -0.31 -12.46 9.07
C GLU A 91 -1.60 -12.10 8.34
N ASN A 92 -2.72 -12.01 9.05
CA ASN A 92 -3.99 -11.56 8.47
C ASN A 92 -3.87 -10.12 7.94
N TYR A 93 -3.28 -9.19 8.71
CA TYR A 93 -3.08 -7.82 8.25
C TYR A 93 -2.08 -7.71 7.09
N LEU A 94 -1.02 -8.52 7.09
CA LEU A 94 -0.06 -8.60 5.97
C LEU A 94 -0.75 -9.04 4.68
N ASN A 95 -1.63 -10.04 4.77
CA ASN A 95 -2.41 -10.55 3.64
C ASN A 95 -3.42 -9.52 3.12
N ILE A 96 -4.10 -8.81 4.02
CA ILE A 96 -5.00 -7.70 3.66
C ILE A 96 -4.23 -6.60 2.93
N PHE A 97 -3.13 -6.11 3.49
CA PHE A 97 -2.29 -5.09 2.84
C PHE A 97 -1.82 -5.53 1.46
N THR A 98 -1.38 -6.79 1.33
CA THR A 98 -0.95 -7.37 0.05
C THR A 98 -2.10 -7.39 -0.97
N SER A 99 -3.31 -7.72 -0.53
CA SER A 99 -4.51 -7.69 -1.38
C SER A 99 -4.86 -6.27 -1.80
N ASP A 100 -4.92 -5.34 -0.85
CA ASP A 100 -5.22 -3.93 -1.10
C ASP A 100 -4.22 -3.31 -2.08
N TRP A 101 -2.92 -3.56 -1.87
CA TRP A 101 -1.89 -3.11 -2.79
C TRP A 101 -2.11 -3.67 -4.18
N LYS A 102 -2.39 -4.97 -4.34
CA LYS A 102 -2.66 -5.56 -5.66
C LYS A 102 -3.89 -4.94 -6.32
N ASN A 103 -4.94 -4.66 -5.56
CA ASN A 103 -6.20 -4.10 -6.08
C ASN A 103 -6.04 -2.63 -6.51
N TYR A 104 -5.24 -1.83 -5.79
CA TYR A 104 -5.14 -0.40 -6.02
C TYR A 104 -3.84 0.07 -6.69
N ARG A 105 -2.84 -0.79 -6.82
CA ARG A 105 -1.51 -0.46 -7.37
C ARG A 105 -1.57 0.32 -8.67
N GLU A 106 -2.38 -0.11 -9.62
CA GLU A 106 -2.48 0.55 -10.93
C GLU A 106 -3.06 1.97 -10.82
N LYS A 107 -4.05 2.16 -9.94
CA LYS A 107 -4.69 3.46 -9.69
C LYS A 107 -3.73 4.42 -9.00
N ILE A 108 -3.00 3.93 -8.00
CA ILE A 108 -1.96 4.68 -7.29
C ILE A 108 -0.84 5.08 -8.27
N LEU A 109 -0.32 4.12 -9.05
CA LEU A 109 0.73 4.36 -10.04
C LEU A 109 0.28 5.33 -11.13
N SER A 110 -0.99 5.26 -11.55
CA SER A 110 -1.52 6.16 -12.58
C SER A 110 -1.41 7.64 -12.19
N CYS A 111 -1.52 7.95 -10.89
CA CYS A 111 -1.40 9.30 -10.37
C CYS A 111 0.02 9.88 -10.49
N THR A 112 1.02 9.05 -10.75
CA THR A 112 2.41 9.50 -10.99
C THR A 112 2.62 10.06 -12.39
N PHE A 113 1.68 9.85 -13.33
CA PHE A 113 1.82 10.32 -14.70
C PHE A 113 1.39 11.79 -14.87
N PRO A 114 2.12 12.58 -15.69
CA PRO A 114 1.84 14.00 -15.91
C PRO A 114 0.50 14.28 -16.61
N TYR A 115 -0.02 13.32 -17.37
CA TYR A 115 -1.33 13.47 -18.03
C TYR A 115 -2.52 13.20 -17.11
N ILE A 116 -2.30 12.54 -15.96
CA ILE A 116 -3.28 12.35 -14.88
C ILE A 116 -3.13 13.47 -13.85
N CYS A 117 -1.97 13.57 -13.19
CA CYS A 117 -1.70 14.61 -12.20
C CYS A 117 -0.81 15.70 -12.80
N LYS A 118 -1.37 16.87 -13.12
CA LYS A 118 -0.63 17.99 -13.72
C LYS A 118 0.33 18.67 -12.73
N ASP A 119 0.01 18.64 -11.44
CA ASP A 119 0.83 19.23 -10.37
C ASP A 119 2.07 18.37 -10.08
N SER A 120 3.26 18.97 -10.20
CA SER A 120 4.54 18.27 -10.00
C SER A 120 4.80 17.82 -8.59
N ASP A 121 4.41 18.63 -7.59
CA ASP A 121 4.68 18.35 -6.19
C ASP A 121 3.75 17.23 -5.71
N LYS A 122 2.48 17.27 -6.13
CA LYS A 122 1.53 16.17 -5.89
C LYS A 122 2.01 14.88 -6.55
N ARG A 123 2.49 14.93 -7.80
CA ARG A 123 3.07 13.76 -8.47
C ARG A 123 4.24 13.18 -7.70
N LYS A 124 5.16 14.02 -7.23
CA LYS A 124 6.32 13.58 -6.46
C LYS A 124 5.89 12.82 -5.21
N ASN A 125 4.89 13.34 -4.48
CA ASN A 125 4.32 12.65 -3.33
C ASN A 125 3.68 11.30 -3.70
N PHE A 126 2.93 11.21 -4.80
CA PHE A 126 2.41 9.94 -5.31
C PHE A 126 3.53 8.94 -5.65
N CYS A 127 4.65 9.40 -6.23
CA CYS A 127 5.81 8.54 -6.51
C CYS A 127 6.44 8.01 -5.21
N GLU A 128 6.66 8.89 -4.23
CA GLU A 128 7.31 8.54 -2.96
C GLU A 128 6.48 7.53 -2.16
N ILE A 129 5.17 7.74 -2.05
CA ILE A 129 4.30 6.81 -1.33
C ILE A 129 4.17 5.47 -2.07
N SER A 130 4.09 5.49 -3.41
CA SER A 130 4.02 4.26 -4.21
C SER A 130 5.29 3.41 -4.06
N GLU A 131 6.48 4.01 -4.10
CA GLU A 131 7.72 3.28 -3.86
C GLU A 131 7.81 2.78 -2.42
N THR A 132 7.34 3.56 -1.44
CA THR A 132 7.31 3.12 -0.03
C THR A 132 6.40 1.91 0.17
N ILE A 133 5.20 1.90 -0.43
CA ILE A 133 4.27 0.75 -0.40
C ILE A 133 4.90 -0.48 -1.06
N LYS A 134 5.53 -0.31 -2.22
CA LYS A 134 6.21 -1.39 -2.95
C LYS A 134 7.38 -1.99 -2.15
N GLU A 135 8.21 -1.18 -1.52
CA GLU A 135 9.27 -1.66 -0.65
C GLU A 135 8.71 -2.39 0.58
N THR A 136 7.63 -1.87 1.15
CA THR A 136 6.93 -2.53 2.27
C THR A 136 6.43 -3.91 1.85
N TYR A 137 5.79 -4.02 0.68
CA TYR A 137 5.34 -5.29 0.12
C TYR A 137 6.47 -6.34 0.01
N ILE A 138 7.68 -5.92 -0.37
CA ILE A 138 8.85 -6.81 -0.43
C ILE A 138 9.24 -7.30 0.98
N ILE A 139 9.33 -6.38 1.95
CA ILE A 139 9.68 -6.73 3.34
C ILE A 139 8.63 -7.68 3.96
N ILE A 140 7.35 -7.50 3.62
CA ILE A 140 6.28 -8.41 4.02
C ILE A 140 6.57 -9.83 3.53
N GLY A 141 6.90 -10.00 2.25
CA GLY A 141 7.25 -11.31 1.69
C GLY A 141 8.45 -11.95 2.39
N GLU A 142 9.52 -11.17 2.62
CA GLU A 142 10.71 -11.66 3.35
C GLU A 142 10.38 -12.09 4.79
N TYR A 143 9.50 -11.36 5.48
CA TYR A 143 9.05 -11.72 6.81
C TYR A 143 8.21 -13.00 6.82
N GLN A 144 7.25 -13.13 5.90
CA GLN A 144 6.39 -14.30 5.77
C GLN A 144 7.21 -15.57 5.49
N ASP A 145 8.20 -15.50 4.61
CA ASP A 145 9.11 -16.62 4.33
C ASP A 145 9.90 -17.03 5.57
N LEU A 146 10.44 -16.05 6.31
CA LEU A 146 11.20 -16.30 7.52
C LEU A 146 10.36 -16.97 8.62
N ILE A 147 9.13 -16.51 8.83
CA ILE A 147 8.22 -17.10 9.81
C ILE A 147 7.77 -18.50 9.39
N LYS A 148 7.45 -18.70 8.11
CA LYS A 148 7.10 -20.01 7.58
C LYS A 148 8.21 -21.03 7.83
N ASP A 149 9.47 -20.62 7.67
CA ASP A 149 10.62 -21.47 7.98
C ASP A 149 10.79 -21.71 9.48
N CYS A 150 10.52 -20.72 10.34
CA CYS A 150 10.50 -20.89 11.78
C CYS A 150 9.43 -21.90 12.24
N TYR A 151 8.23 -21.81 11.66
CA TYR A 151 7.07 -22.63 12.02
C TYR A 151 7.22 -24.11 11.65
N LYS A 152 8.07 -24.47 10.68
CA LYS A 152 8.38 -25.88 10.37
C LYS A 152 9.00 -26.63 11.55
N GLU A 153 9.74 -25.91 12.40
CA GLU A 153 10.41 -26.46 13.58
C GLU A 153 9.53 -26.40 14.85
N ILE A 154 8.43 -25.66 14.79
CA ILE A 154 7.46 -25.52 15.87
C ILE A 154 6.36 -26.57 15.68
N LYS A 155 6.43 -27.64 16.47
CA LYS A 155 5.48 -28.76 16.45
C LYS A 155 4.81 -28.90 17.80
N ARG A 156 3.53 -29.22 17.76
CA ARG A 156 2.74 -29.58 18.94
C ARG A 156 2.42 -31.08 18.91
N GLU A 157 2.40 -31.72 20.08
CA GLU A 157 1.99 -33.12 20.24
C GLU A 157 0.46 -33.26 20.21
N ASP A 158 -0.26 -32.21 20.65
CA ASP A 158 -1.71 -32.03 20.56
C ASP A 158 -2.03 -30.51 20.46
N THR A 159 -3.30 -30.09 20.50
CA THR A 159 -3.68 -28.66 20.45
C THR A 159 -3.02 -27.78 21.52
N ARG A 160 -2.55 -28.35 22.64
CA ARG A 160 -2.12 -27.62 23.83
C ARG A 160 -0.61 -27.64 24.14
N GLU A 161 0.12 -28.69 23.77
CA GLU A 161 1.52 -28.87 24.24
C GLU A 161 2.55 -28.92 23.10
N PHE A 162 3.64 -28.16 23.25
CA PHE A 162 4.76 -28.19 22.33
C PHE A 162 5.64 -29.42 22.57
N THR A 163 6.13 -30.03 21.48
CA THR A 163 7.04 -31.18 21.58
C THR A 163 8.33 -30.81 22.34
N ALA A 164 8.95 -31.78 23.01
CA ALA A 164 10.28 -31.60 23.60
C ALA A 164 11.32 -31.13 22.56
N LYS A 165 11.19 -31.58 21.30
CA LYS A 165 12.02 -31.15 20.18
C LYS A 165 11.88 -29.64 19.90
N THR A 166 10.66 -29.11 19.92
CA THR A 166 10.41 -27.66 19.76
C THR A 166 10.97 -26.86 20.92
N ILE A 167 10.78 -27.32 22.16
CA ILE A 167 11.34 -26.65 23.34
C ILE A 167 12.88 -26.63 23.26
N SER A 168 13.49 -27.75 22.86
CA SER A 168 14.94 -27.85 22.65
C SER A 168 15.43 -26.95 21.52
N PHE A 169 14.69 -26.88 20.39
CA PHE A 169 15.01 -26.01 19.26
C PHE A 169 15.12 -24.54 19.70
N MET A 170 14.21 -24.08 20.56
CA MET A 170 14.20 -22.69 21.04
C MET A 170 15.42 -22.28 21.88
N GLY A 171 16.23 -23.25 22.31
CA GLY A 171 17.52 -23.04 22.96
C GLY A 171 18.72 -23.00 22.00
N THR A 172 18.52 -23.29 20.72
CA THR A 172 19.61 -23.35 19.72
C THR A 172 20.00 -21.97 19.20
N LEU A 173 21.24 -21.87 18.70
CA LEU A 173 21.73 -20.68 17.99
C LEU A 173 20.91 -20.40 16.71
N ASP A 174 20.44 -21.45 16.01
CA ASP A 174 19.61 -21.30 14.81
C ASP A 174 18.28 -20.61 15.14
N ALA A 175 17.58 -21.06 16.20
CA ALA A 175 16.35 -20.40 16.64
C ALA A 175 16.59 -18.95 17.05
N GLN A 176 17.67 -18.66 17.80
CA GLN A 176 18.02 -17.29 18.19
C GLN A 176 18.29 -16.41 16.97
N THR A 177 19.00 -16.93 15.97
CA THR A 177 19.30 -16.22 14.73
C THR A 177 18.02 -15.90 13.96
N LYS A 178 17.13 -16.89 13.78
CA LYS A 178 15.83 -16.71 13.11
C LYS A 178 14.96 -15.67 13.84
N LEU A 179 14.86 -15.74 15.17
CA LEU A 179 14.10 -14.76 15.95
C LEU A 179 14.70 -13.36 15.87
N SER A 180 16.03 -13.23 15.83
CA SER A 180 16.68 -11.93 15.65
C SER A 180 16.37 -11.34 14.28
N SER A 181 16.45 -12.14 13.22
CA SER A 181 16.08 -11.71 11.87
C SER A 181 14.60 -11.33 11.77
N ALA A 182 13.69 -12.08 12.42
CA ALA A 182 12.27 -11.73 12.51
C ALA A 182 12.09 -10.36 13.17
N LYS A 183 12.75 -10.14 14.30
CA LYS A 183 12.72 -8.87 15.05
C LYS A 183 13.19 -7.71 14.18
N ASP A 184 14.28 -7.87 13.43
CA ASP A 184 14.82 -6.81 12.57
C ASP A 184 13.86 -6.47 11.42
N ARG A 185 13.20 -7.48 10.84
CA ARG A 185 12.16 -7.28 9.81
C ARG A 185 10.91 -6.63 10.36
N LEU A 186 10.44 -7.00 11.56
CA LEU A 186 9.33 -6.32 12.23
C LEU A 186 9.63 -4.85 12.45
N GLN A 187 10.84 -4.51 12.88
CA GLN A 187 11.23 -3.11 13.07
C GLN A 187 11.26 -2.34 11.74
N GLN A 188 11.68 -2.97 10.64
CA GLN A 188 11.61 -2.38 9.31
C GLN A 188 10.16 -2.16 8.86
N LEU A 189 9.27 -3.13 9.09
CA LEU A 189 7.84 -3.02 8.81
C LEU A 189 7.21 -1.85 9.58
N VAL A 190 7.48 -1.72 10.87
CA VAL A 190 6.99 -0.60 11.70
C VAL A 190 7.38 0.73 11.08
N LYS A 191 8.67 0.92 10.77
CA LYS A 191 9.18 2.18 10.19
C LYS A 191 8.55 2.48 8.83
N LYS A 192 8.42 1.48 7.96
CA LYS A 192 7.84 1.68 6.62
C LYS A 192 6.35 1.95 6.67
N CYS A 193 5.61 1.25 7.51
CA CYS A 193 4.18 1.48 7.70
C CYS A 193 3.90 2.86 8.31
N GLU A 194 4.74 3.31 9.24
CA GLU A 194 4.68 4.68 9.78
C GLU A 194 4.93 5.73 8.67
N LEU A 195 5.91 5.48 7.80
CA LEU A 195 6.21 6.37 6.67
C LEU A 195 5.03 6.48 5.71
N ILE A 196 4.37 5.37 5.37
CA ILE A 196 3.15 5.36 4.54
C ILE A 196 2.06 6.24 5.18
N CYS A 197 1.79 6.04 6.48
CA CYS A 197 0.78 6.82 7.20
C CYS A 197 1.09 8.33 7.18
N ASN A 198 2.37 8.70 7.36
CA ASN A 198 2.80 10.10 7.35
C ASN A 198 2.66 10.73 5.95
N GLN A 199 3.02 10.00 4.90
CA GLN A 199 2.88 10.44 3.50
C GLN A 199 1.41 10.59 3.10
N GLN A 200 0.53 9.69 3.54
CA GLN A 200 -0.92 9.85 3.37
C GLN A 200 -1.39 11.17 3.99
N ARG A 201 -1.03 11.45 5.25
CA ARG A 201 -1.45 12.68 5.93
C ARG A 201 -0.99 13.95 5.20
N LEU A 202 0.24 13.95 4.67
CA LEU A 202 0.74 15.05 3.84
C LEU A 202 -0.03 15.22 2.52
N THR A 203 -0.57 14.12 1.99
CA THR A 203 -1.47 14.15 0.83
C THR A 203 -2.74 14.90 1.17
N ASP A 204 -3.33 14.62 2.34
CA ASP A 204 -4.60 15.22 2.79
C ASP A 204 -4.47 16.70 3.21
N GLU A 205 -3.39 17.05 3.94
CA GLU A 205 -3.13 18.43 4.42
C GLU A 205 -2.84 19.43 3.29
N ASN A 206 -2.18 18.98 2.22
CA ASN A 206 -1.88 19.83 1.06
C ASN A 206 -3.12 20.19 0.24
N GLU A 207 -4.24 19.48 0.44
CA GLU A 207 -5.51 19.78 -0.23
C GLU A 207 -6.37 20.75 0.57
N THR A 208 -6.36 20.64 1.90
CA THR A 208 -7.09 21.57 2.77
C THR A 208 -6.52 22.98 2.75
N ARG A 209 -5.23 23.16 2.44
CA ARG A 209 -4.62 24.49 2.27
C ARG A 209 -4.88 25.17 0.92
N ARG A 210 -5.45 24.44 -0.05
CA ARG A 210 -5.70 24.92 -1.43
C ARG A 210 -7.18 24.98 -1.80
N ALA A 211 -8.07 24.52 -0.93
CA ALA A 211 -9.53 24.66 -1.03
C ALA A 211 -9.99 25.93 -0.31
#